data_AF-A0A355SD33-F1
#
_entry.id   AF-A0A355SD33-F1
#
_cell.length_a   1.000
_cell.length_b   1.000
_cell.length_c   1.000
_cell.angle_alpha   90.00
_cell.angle_beta   90.00
_cell.angle_gamma   90.00
#
_symmetry.space_group_name_H-M   'P 1'
#
loop_
_entity.id
_entity.type
_entity.pdbx_description
1 polymer ?
#
loop_
_entity_poly.entity_id
_entity_poly.type
_entity_poly.pdbx_seq_one_letter_code
_entity_poly.pdbx_strand_id
1 'polypeptide(L)'
;LFGQACFNCGDIKNTYGTGCFMLMNTGEKPVKSKNGLLTTIAYGVGGQVKYAIEGSVFIGGAVVQWLRDELRMIKSPQETEDIAMKVPDSNGVYIVPAFVGLGAPYWD
;
A
#
# COMPACT_ATOMS: atom_id res chain seq x y z
N LEU A 1 2.57 6.37 -9.42
CA LEU A 1 3.51 5.79 -10.40
C LEU A 1 3.89 6.88 -11.39
N PHE A 2 2.99 7.29 -12.29
CA PHE A 2 3.24 8.37 -13.24
C PHE A 2 3.64 9.70 -12.58
N GLY A 3 2.88 10.18 -11.59
CA GLY A 3 3.21 11.43 -10.86
C GLY A 3 4.48 11.37 -10.00
N GLN A 4 5.07 10.18 -9.82
CA GLN A 4 6.37 9.99 -9.16
C GLN A 4 7.50 9.84 -10.19
N ALA A 5 7.24 10.16 -11.46
CA ALA A 5 8.16 10.02 -12.58
C ALA A 5 8.75 8.61 -12.76
N CYS A 6 8.03 7.57 -12.30
CA CYS A 6 8.42 6.16 -12.47
C CYS A 6 8.16 5.68 -13.90
N PHE A 7 8.89 6.23 -14.87
CA PHE A 7 8.67 5.97 -16.30
C PHE A 7 9.48 4.80 -16.83
N ASN A 8 10.55 4.39 -16.14
CA ASN A 8 11.44 3.33 -16.57
C ASN A 8 11.01 1.98 -15.98
N CYS A 9 11.35 0.91 -16.68
CA CYS A 9 11.18 -0.44 -16.16
C CYS A 9 12.02 -0.61 -14.87
N GLY A 10 11.39 -1.12 -13.82
CA GLY A 10 12.01 -1.28 -12.50
C GLY A 10 11.74 -0.12 -11.55
N ASP A 11 11.31 1.05 -12.04
CA ASP A 11 10.93 2.16 -11.16
C ASP A 11 9.72 1.75 -10.30
N ILE A 12 9.82 1.99 -9.00
CA ILE A 12 8.83 1.56 -8.01
C ILE A 12 8.42 2.71 -7.11
N LYS A 13 7.16 2.70 -6.69
CA LYS A 13 6.65 3.57 -5.63
C LYS A 13 5.69 2.82 -4.72
N ASN A 14 5.52 3.31 -3.50
CA ASN A 14 4.39 2.97 -2.64
C ASN A 14 3.55 4.23 -2.34
N THR A 15 2.24 4.08 -2.22
CA THR A 15 1.33 5.16 -1.79
C THR A 15 0.63 4.72 -0.52
N TYR A 16 0.76 5.52 0.53
CA TYR A 16 0.13 5.30 1.83
C TYR A 16 -1.12 6.19 1.93
N GLY A 17 -2.30 5.58 1.82
CA GLY A 17 -3.61 6.22 1.94
C GLY A 17 -4.55 5.35 2.78
N THR A 18 -5.84 5.26 2.43
CA THR A 18 -6.79 4.32 3.08
C THR A 18 -6.24 2.89 3.09
N GLY A 19 -5.74 2.43 1.94
CA GLY A 19 -4.88 1.26 1.79
C GLY A 19 -3.44 1.65 1.45
N CYS A 20 -2.56 0.66 1.28
CA CYS A 20 -1.19 0.87 0.80
C CYS A 20 -0.99 0.13 -0.53
N PHE A 21 -0.54 0.87 -1.56
CA PHE A 21 -0.44 0.35 -2.92
C PHE A 21 0.96 0.55 -3.49
N MET A 22 1.68 -0.56 -3.59
CA MET A 22 2.98 -0.64 -4.23
C MET A 22 2.78 -0.93 -5.72
N LEU A 23 3.42 -0.15 -6.58
CA LEU A 23 3.44 -0.38 -8.03
C LEU A 23 4.87 -0.26 -8.55
N MET A 24 5.28 -1.23 -9.37
CA MET A 24 6.53 -1.21 -10.14
C MET A 24 6.20 -1.18 -11.63
N ASN A 25 6.79 -0.25 -12.36
CA ASN A 25 6.67 -0.19 -13.82
C ASN A 25 7.44 -1.36 -14.47
N THR A 26 6.84 -2.09 -15.40
CA THR A 26 7.47 -3.23 -16.09
C THR A 26 7.68 -3.01 -17.59
N GLY A 27 7.59 -1.75 -18.03
CA GLY A 27 7.74 -1.38 -19.44
C GLY A 27 6.56 -1.85 -20.29
N GLU A 28 6.82 -2.19 -21.56
CA GLU A 28 5.79 -2.58 -22.53
C GLU A 28 5.38 -4.05 -22.45
N LYS A 29 6.06 -4.83 -21.61
CA LYS A 29 5.78 -6.25 -21.46
C LYS A 29 5.07 -6.49 -20.12
N PRO A 30 3.89 -7.12 -20.12
CA PRO A 30 3.26 -7.55 -18.88
C PRO A 30 4.10 -8.65 -18.25
N VAL A 31 4.39 -8.51 -16.96
CA VAL A 31 5.10 -9.52 -16.18
C VAL A 31 4.08 -10.27 -15.34
N LYS A 32 3.99 -11.59 -15.47
CA LYS A 32 3.14 -12.43 -14.60
C LYS A 32 3.85 -12.68 -13.27
N SER A 33 3.24 -12.29 -12.16
CA SER A 33 3.80 -12.57 -10.84
C SER A 33 3.81 -14.06 -10.51
N LYS A 34 4.86 -14.49 -9.79
CA LYS A 34 4.95 -15.82 -9.16
C LYS A 34 4.84 -15.74 -7.62
N ASN A 35 4.61 -14.54 -7.08
CA ASN A 35 4.67 -14.24 -5.64
C ASN A 35 3.40 -13.52 -5.16
N GLY A 36 2.23 -13.85 -5.73
CA GLY A 36 0.95 -13.29 -5.29
C GLY A 36 0.77 -11.79 -5.57
N LEU A 37 1.37 -11.26 -6.64
CA LEU A 37 1.18 -9.87 -7.07
C LEU A 37 0.31 -9.79 -8.32
N LEU A 38 -0.33 -8.66 -8.54
CA LEU A 38 -1.18 -8.43 -9.70
C LEU A 38 -0.36 -7.86 -10.86
N THR A 39 -0.65 -8.31 -12.08
CA THR A 39 -0.19 -7.68 -13.31
C THR A 39 -1.27 -6.72 -13.78
N THR A 40 -0.92 -5.45 -14.00
CA THR A 40 -1.88 -4.41 -14.39
C THR A 40 -1.30 -3.49 -15.47
N ILE A 41 -2.15 -2.65 -16.07
CA ILE A 41 -1.71 -1.56 -16.93
C ILE A 41 -1.24 -0.40 -16.02
N ALA A 42 -0.05 0.13 -16.29
CA ALA A 42 0.47 1.31 -15.60
C ALA A 42 -0.16 2.59 -16.16
N TYR A 43 -0.05 2.79 -17.48
CA TYR A 43 -0.60 3.92 -18.23
C TYR A 43 -0.46 3.69 -19.74
N GLY A 44 -1.21 4.46 -20.54
CA GLY A 44 -1.08 4.50 -22.00
C GLY A 44 -0.85 5.94 -22.48
N VAL A 45 0.25 6.18 -23.19
CA VAL A 45 0.63 7.50 -23.72
C VAL A 45 1.23 7.32 -25.12
N GLY A 46 0.84 8.17 -26.08
CA GLY A 46 1.40 8.14 -27.43
C GLY A 46 1.19 6.82 -28.18
N GLY A 47 0.09 6.11 -27.93
CA GLY A 47 -0.20 4.81 -28.53
C GLY A 47 0.58 3.63 -27.92
N GLN A 48 1.45 3.88 -26.94
CA GLN A 48 2.17 2.83 -26.21
C GLN A 48 1.49 2.57 -24.86
N VAL A 49 1.36 1.29 -24.51
CA VAL A 49 0.88 0.85 -23.20
C VAL A 49 2.07 0.38 -22.37
N LYS A 50 2.20 0.90 -21.15
CA LYS A 50 3.15 0.41 -20.15
C LYS A 50 2.38 -0.39 -19.09
N TYR A 51 3.02 -1.40 -18.54
CA TYR A 51 2.46 -2.30 -17.54
C TYR A 51 3.11 -2.09 -16.17
N ALA A 52 2.48 -2.63 -15.14
CA ALA A 52 3.00 -2.66 -13.79
C ALA A 52 2.75 -4.00 -13.10
N ILE A 53 3.58 -4.29 -12.10
CA ILE A 53 3.28 -5.23 -11.03
C ILE A 53 2.78 -4.45 -9.82
N GLU A 54 1.70 -4.92 -9.20
CA GLU A 54 1.03 -4.28 -8.07
C GLU A 54 0.95 -5.22 -6.86
N GLY A 55 1.29 -4.68 -5.69
CA GLY A 55 0.95 -5.26 -4.40
C GLY A 55 -0.04 -4.35 -3.66
N SER A 56 -1.19 -4.91 -3.29
CA SER A 56 -2.31 -4.17 -2.73
C SER A 56 -2.54 -4.59 -1.28
N VAL A 57 -2.34 -3.67 -0.33
CA VAL A 57 -2.70 -3.82 1.08
C VAL A 57 -3.98 -3.02 1.32
N PHE A 58 -5.06 -3.70 1.68
CA PHE A 58 -6.38 -3.06 1.77
C PHE A 58 -6.48 -2.04 2.90
N ILE A 59 -5.89 -2.36 4.05
CA ILE A 59 -5.98 -1.55 5.27
C ILE A 59 -4.60 -0.95 5.58
N GLY A 60 -4.43 0.31 5.21
CA GLY A 60 -3.29 1.17 5.54
C GLY A 60 -3.73 2.20 6.57
N GLY A 61 -3.88 3.46 6.16
CA GLY A 61 -4.39 4.54 7.00
C GLY A 61 -5.81 4.33 7.53
N ALA A 62 -6.60 3.42 6.95
CA ALA A 62 -7.88 2.99 7.54
C ALA A 62 -7.73 2.42 8.95
N VAL A 63 -6.57 1.85 9.32
CA VAL A 63 -6.32 1.41 10.70
C VAL A 63 -6.29 2.60 11.67
N VAL A 64 -5.74 3.74 11.23
CA VAL A 64 -5.69 4.97 12.02
C VAL A 64 -7.09 5.57 12.15
N GLN A 65 -7.89 5.53 11.08
CA GLN A 65 -9.30 5.93 11.13
C GLN A 65 -10.09 5.07 12.12
N TRP A 66 -9.88 3.75 12.10
CA TRP A 66 -10.50 2.81 13.03
C TRP A 66 -10.14 3.09 14.50
N LEU A 67 -8.86 3.39 14.78
CA LEU A 67 -8.43 3.81 16.13
C LEU A 67 -9.15 5.08 16.62
N ARG A 68 -9.44 6.01 15.72
CA ARG A 68 -10.12 7.28 16.02
C ARG A 68 -11.63 7.12 16.19
N ASP A 69 -12.27 6.50 15.22
CA ASP A 69 -13.73 6.53 15.09
C ASP A 69 -14.41 5.42 15.90
N GLU A 70 -13.85 4.21 15.84
CA GLU A 70 -14.42 3.03 16.46
C GLU A 70 -13.91 2.83 17.89
N LEU A 71 -12.58 2.71 18.06
CA LEU A 71 -12.00 2.52 19.40
C LEU A 71 -11.90 3.83 20.19
N ARG A 72 -11.99 4.98 19.53
CA ARG A 72 -11.91 6.32 20.15
C ARG A 72 -10.70 6.50 21.05
N MET A 73 -9.58 5.88 20.69
CA MET A 73 -8.32 5.93 21.43
C MET A 73 -7.51 7.19 21.13
N ILE A 74 -7.72 7.79 19.96
CA ILE A 74 -7.10 9.03 19.50
C ILE A 74 -8.21 10.00 19.06
N LYS A 75 -7.97 11.31 19.18
CA LYS A 75 -8.96 12.31 18.72
C LYS A 75 -8.72 12.73 17.27
N SER A 76 -7.48 12.66 16.81
CA SER A 76 -7.08 12.99 15.45
C SER A 76 -6.02 12.01 14.93
N PRO A 77 -5.94 11.77 13.61
CA PRO A 77 -4.94 10.85 13.04
C PRO A 77 -3.49 11.21 13.39
N GLN A 78 -3.19 12.50 13.50
CA GLN A 78 -1.85 13.02 13.78
C GLN A 78 -1.32 12.60 15.15
N GLU A 79 -2.20 12.37 16.13
CA GLU A 79 -1.81 11.91 17.47
C GLU A 79 -1.13 10.54 17.46
N THR A 80 -1.34 9.71 16.43
CA THR A 80 -0.73 8.38 16.36
C THR A 80 0.80 8.42 16.39
N GLU A 81 1.42 9.36 15.69
CA GLU A 81 2.88 9.52 15.67
C GLU A 81 3.39 9.91 17.05
N ASP A 82 2.81 10.96 17.65
CA ASP A 82 3.19 11.44 18.98
C ASP A 82 3.04 10.37 20.06
N ILE A 83 2.01 9.53 19.99
CA ILE A 83 1.78 8.45 20.95
C ILE A 83 2.76 7.30 20.72
N ALA A 84 2.96 6.88 19.46
CA ALA A 84 3.89 5.81 19.12
C ALA A 84 5.33 6.15 19.53
N MET A 85 5.73 7.42 19.42
CA MET A 85 7.07 7.88 19.80
C MET A 85 7.30 8.03 21.32
N LYS A 86 6.26 7.89 22.16
CA LYS A 86 6.39 7.94 23.64
C LYS A 86 6.80 6.62 24.27
N VAL A 87 6.75 5.52 23.51
CA VAL A 87 7.16 4.20 23.96
C VAL A 87 8.43 3.77 23.21
N PRO A 88 9.34 3.02 23.85
CA PRO A 88 10.58 2.59 23.19
C PRO A 88 10.34 1.53 22.10
N ASP A 89 9.26 0.76 22.20
CA ASP A 89 8.87 -0.30 21.28
C ASP A 89 7.39 -0.69 21.45
N SER A 90 6.93 -1.72 20.74
CA SER A 90 5.57 -2.25 20.82
C SER A 90 5.33 -3.22 21.99
N ASN A 91 6.33 -3.49 22.83
CA ASN A 91 6.30 -4.47 23.92
C ASN A 91 5.81 -5.87 23.47
N GLY A 92 6.24 -6.30 22.28
CA GLY A 92 5.84 -7.57 21.68
C GLY A 92 4.39 -7.64 21.17
N VAL A 93 3.65 -6.53 21.17
CA VAL A 93 2.29 -6.46 20.63
C VAL A 93 2.33 -6.31 19.11
N TYR A 94 1.44 -7.05 18.45
CA TYR A 94 1.22 -7.00 17.01
C TYR A 94 -0.25 -6.75 16.69
N ILE A 95 -0.50 -5.97 15.65
CA ILE A 95 -1.83 -5.79 15.07
C ILE A 95 -1.79 -6.26 13.61
N VAL A 96 -2.73 -7.13 13.25
CA VAL A 96 -2.98 -7.55 11.87
C VAL A 96 -4.33 -6.99 11.45
N PRO A 97 -4.37 -5.81 10.80
CA PRO A 97 -5.62 -5.11 10.53
C PRO A 97 -6.34 -5.67 9.29
N ALA A 98 -6.66 -6.97 9.30
CA ALA A 98 -7.33 -7.68 8.21
C ALA A 98 -8.87 -7.56 8.29
N PHE A 99 -9.39 -6.35 8.51
CA PHE A 99 -10.83 -6.13 8.75
C PHE A 99 -11.73 -6.59 7.59
N VAL A 100 -11.18 -6.61 6.38
CA VAL A 100 -11.85 -7.07 5.15
C VAL A 100 -11.01 -8.13 4.43
N GLY A 101 -10.21 -8.90 5.18
CA GLY A 101 -9.28 -9.88 4.63
C GLY A 101 -7.86 -9.32 4.40
N LEU A 102 -6.96 -10.23 4.03
CA LEU A 102 -5.57 -9.94 3.72
C LEU A 102 -5.39 -9.76 2.21
N GLY A 103 -4.82 -8.62 1.82
CA GLY A 103 -4.43 -8.36 0.44
C GLY A 103 -3.17 -9.12 0.02
N ALA A 104 -2.44 -8.58 -0.95
CA ALA A 104 -1.19 -9.15 -1.41
C ALA A 104 -0.15 -9.26 -0.26
N PRO A 105 0.68 -10.31 -0.22
CA PRO A 105 0.71 -11.46 -1.13
C PRO A 105 -0.21 -12.63 -0.70
N TYR A 106 -1.02 -12.46 0.35
CA TYR A 106 -1.74 -13.55 1.01
C TYR A 106 -3.04 -13.94 0.30
N TRP A 107 -3.89 -12.95 0.00
CA TRP A 107 -5.21 -13.16 -0.62
C TRP A 107 -6.12 -14.13 0.14
N ASP A 108 -6.39 -13.79 1.40
CA ASP A 108 -7.28 -14.52 2.34
C ASP A 108 -8.49 -13.66 2.71
#